data_AF-A0A819IXY1-F1
#
_entry.id   AF-A0A819IXY1-F1
#
_cell.length_a   1.000
_cell.length_b   1.000
_cell.length_c   1.000
_cell.angle_alpha   90.00
_cell.angle_beta   90.00
_cell.angle_gamma   90.00
#
_symmetry.space_group_name_H-M   'P 1'
#
loop_
_entity.id
_entity.type
_entity.pdbx_description
1 polymer ?
#
loop_
_entity_poly.entity_id
_entity_poly.type
_entity_poly.pdbx_seq_one_letter_code
_entity_poly.pdbx_strand_id
1 'polypeptide(L)'
;MATKQNIIIDENQSISSTIEQTKSTIIDGISRDTTTNVIFSYENNSVLVHALKSMRICHVLNNERLLRELHLIDISPNDCVLVLGEMNERILSQDDIRQSIGNYVNINNEPIHFRISISIQIMKYDNQEPLQILLSNRNITIEDIFQLIKTSIDIYKYLASNYSKKILDYNEKLSNLIDTKFILVKEDEICLISIEKSKNSQLIDIDDDGKNDIHQRFTIFATIGDIYRENQIDIDHQNLLYDKDFVPSTEIQLICFSSISSIIRFNLIDGNLPVTVIIINNQNNKSIKFHCSLTMTVKRLFFIACQLFGLNNNNYYRLMHIDCLLDDDEVSLDDIDSTMNQIQFQLISIASINSSIRYDDQTIVLPCSDNTLAATIIEETLKQLHIPQENHHIYELIALADDRTTIESDMSIEDVYQLFPSHPTTIPFELIKKNE
;
A
#
# COMPACT_ATOMS: atom_id res chain seq x y z
N MET A 1 31.70 -47.21 13.65
CA MET A 1 31.11 -45.88 13.40
C MET A 1 31.27 -45.08 14.69
N ALA A 2 32.10 -44.04 14.69
CA ALA A 2 32.25 -43.17 15.85
C ALA A 2 31.04 -42.23 15.91
N THR A 3 30.21 -42.38 16.95
CA THR A 3 29.12 -41.45 17.27
C THR A 3 29.75 -40.13 17.71
N LYS A 4 29.59 -39.08 16.89
CA LYS A 4 30.03 -37.73 17.22
C LYS A 4 29.08 -37.15 18.27
N GLN A 5 29.54 -37.01 19.50
CA GLN A 5 28.82 -36.32 20.57
C GLN A 5 29.45 -34.95 20.77
N ASN A 6 28.67 -33.89 20.56
CA ASN A 6 29.09 -32.51 20.86
C ASN A 6 28.70 -32.23 22.32
N ILE A 7 29.70 -31.98 23.18
CA ILE A 7 29.51 -31.69 24.61
C ILE A 7 30.10 -30.31 24.88
N ILE A 8 29.32 -29.39 25.43
CA ILE A 8 29.79 -28.09 25.93
C ILE A 8 30.09 -28.28 27.42
N ILE A 9 31.33 -28.00 27.85
CA ILE A 9 31.80 -28.23 29.21
C ILE A 9 31.94 -26.88 29.92
N ASP A 10 31.18 -26.71 31.00
CA ASP A 10 31.13 -25.48 31.79
C ASP A 10 32.24 -25.44 32.87
N GLU A 11 32.43 -24.28 33.53
CA GLU A 11 33.58 -23.93 34.38
C GLU A 11 33.92 -24.93 35.50
N ASN A 12 32.97 -25.76 35.92
CA ASN A 12 33.11 -26.70 37.04
C ASN A 12 32.94 -28.18 36.64
N GLN A 13 32.85 -28.50 35.35
CA GLN A 13 32.66 -29.88 34.91
C GLN A 13 34.00 -30.54 34.54
N SER A 14 34.33 -31.64 35.21
CA SER A 14 35.46 -32.46 34.81
C SER A 14 35.08 -33.41 33.68
N ILE A 15 35.85 -33.36 32.60
CA ILE A 15 35.75 -34.24 31.41
C ILE A 15 35.75 -35.73 31.81
N SER A 16 36.35 -36.06 32.95
CA SER A 16 36.44 -37.43 33.48
C SER A 16 35.09 -38.07 33.83
N SER A 17 34.01 -37.29 33.99
CA SER A 17 32.70 -37.82 34.39
C SER A 17 31.83 -38.34 33.23
N THR A 18 32.19 -38.01 31.99
CA THR A 18 31.29 -38.18 30.82
C THR A 18 31.80 -39.18 29.78
N ILE A 19 33.01 -39.73 29.94
CA ILE A 19 33.68 -40.55 28.92
C ILE A 19 33.77 -42.00 29.38
N GLU A 20 33.15 -42.92 28.62
CA GLU A 20 33.41 -44.35 28.74
C GLU A 20 34.89 -44.63 28.42
N GLN A 21 35.67 -45.09 29.41
CA GLN A 21 37.10 -45.37 29.30
C GLN A 21 37.48 -46.38 28.21
N THR A 22 36.51 -47.08 27.61
CA THR A 22 36.71 -48.12 26.60
C THR A 22 36.57 -47.63 25.15
N LYS A 23 36.25 -46.35 24.91
CA LYS A 23 36.13 -45.77 23.55
C LYS A 23 37.10 -44.61 23.36
N SER A 24 37.72 -44.55 22.17
CA SER A 24 38.43 -43.36 21.71
C SER A 24 37.41 -42.27 21.38
N THR A 25 37.44 -41.19 22.16
CA THR A 25 36.58 -40.02 21.96
C THR A 25 37.47 -38.85 21.53
N ILE A 26 37.15 -38.25 20.39
CA ILE A 26 37.76 -37.00 19.94
C ILE A 26 36.96 -35.86 20.56
N ILE A 27 37.63 -34.95 21.26
CA ILE A 27 37.03 -33.78 21.88
C ILE A 27 37.54 -32.56 21.15
N ASP A 28 36.64 -31.90 20.42
CA ASP A 28 36.91 -30.60 19.81
C ASP A 28 36.62 -29.51 20.85
N GLY A 29 37.67 -28.81 21.29
CA GLY A 29 37.56 -27.72 22.26
C GLY A 29 37.63 -26.35 21.59
N ILE A 30 36.80 -25.42 22.05
CA ILE A 30 36.89 -24.01 21.67
C ILE A 30 37.68 -23.28 22.78
N SER A 31 38.72 -22.54 22.40
CA SER A 31 39.50 -21.75 23.36
C SER A 31 38.63 -20.65 23.96
N ARG A 32 38.67 -20.49 25.29
CA ARG A 32 37.93 -19.43 26.00
C ARG A 32 38.32 -18.03 25.51
N ASP A 33 39.58 -17.85 25.12
CA ASP A 33 40.06 -16.56 24.60
C ASP A 33 39.40 -16.17 23.28
N THR A 34 38.83 -17.15 22.57
CA THR A 34 38.13 -16.95 21.29
C THR A 34 36.63 -16.69 21.47
N THR A 35 36.10 -16.79 22.69
CA THR A 35 34.69 -16.56 23.02
C THR A 35 34.51 -15.31 23.86
N THR A 36 33.32 -14.71 23.81
CA THR A 36 32.92 -13.60 24.67
C THR A 36 31.44 -13.70 25.02
N ASN A 37 31.06 -13.04 26.11
CA ASN A 37 29.69 -12.92 26.56
C ASN A 37 29.05 -11.71 25.89
N VAL A 38 27.89 -11.91 25.26
CA VAL A 38 27.12 -10.85 24.61
C VAL A 38 25.70 -10.89 25.16
N ILE A 39 25.23 -9.75 25.68
CA ILE A 39 23.88 -9.60 26.19
C ILE A 39 23.09 -8.79 25.18
N PHE A 40 22.05 -9.41 24.62
CA PHE A 40 21.05 -8.70 23.83
C PHE A 40 19.87 -8.36 24.72
N SER A 41 19.44 -7.11 24.73
CA SER A 41 18.26 -6.68 25.47
C SER A 41 17.23 -6.03 24.55
N TYR A 42 15.95 -6.31 24.82
CA TYR A 42 14.82 -5.68 24.18
C TYR A 42 13.69 -5.58 25.20
N GLU A 43 13.09 -4.39 25.35
CA GLU A 43 12.16 -4.09 26.44
C GLU A 43 12.74 -4.46 27.82
N ASN A 44 12.05 -5.33 28.55
CA ASN A 44 12.44 -5.84 29.86
C ASN A 44 13.15 -7.21 29.79
N ASN A 45 13.34 -7.74 28.58
CA ASN A 45 13.97 -9.04 28.36
C ASN A 45 15.44 -8.87 28.02
N SER A 46 16.27 -9.79 28.51
CA SER A 46 17.67 -9.87 28.13
C SER A 46 18.10 -11.32 27.98
N VAL A 47 18.92 -11.59 26.98
CA VAL A 47 19.43 -12.92 26.66
C VAL A 47 20.94 -12.86 26.58
N LEU A 48 21.59 -13.71 27.37
CA LEU A 48 23.04 -13.90 27.34
C LEU A 48 23.39 -14.94 26.27
N VAL A 49 24.26 -14.57 25.35
CA VAL A 49 24.80 -15.41 24.29
C VAL A 49 26.31 -15.55 24.46
N HIS A 50 26.79 -16.79 24.49
CA HIS A 50 28.22 -17.08 24.39
C HIS A 50 28.61 -17.16 22.91
N ALA A 51 29.26 -16.12 22.40
CA ALA A 51 29.58 -15.97 20.98
C ALA A 51 31.09 -16.07 20.73
N LEU A 52 31.46 -16.56 19.54
CA LEU A 52 32.85 -16.45 19.07
C LEU A 52 33.17 -14.98 18.77
N LYS A 53 34.32 -14.49 19.23
CA LYS A 53 34.81 -13.13 18.94
C LYS A 53 34.92 -12.86 17.43
N SER A 54 35.19 -13.89 16.63
CA SER A 54 35.25 -13.78 15.16
C SER A 54 33.88 -13.74 14.47
N MET A 55 32.79 -14.05 15.18
CA MET A 55 31.44 -14.05 14.61
C MET A 55 30.98 -12.60 14.38
N ARG A 56 30.27 -12.38 13.26
CA ARG A 56 29.67 -11.08 12.96
C ARG A 56 28.41 -10.86 13.79
N ILE A 57 28.12 -9.62 14.16
CA ILE A 57 26.94 -9.30 14.97
C ILE A 57 25.65 -9.70 14.25
N CYS A 58 25.53 -9.42 12.93
CA CYS A 58 24.37 -9.84 12.13
C CYS A 58 24.10 -11.35 12.17
N HIS A 59 25.14 -12.19 12.26
CA HIS A 59 24.94 -13.64 12.31
C HIS A 59 24.33 -14.09 13.65
N VAL A 60 24.60 -13.37 14.74
CA VAL A 60 23.99 -13.66 16.05
C VAL A 60 22.54 -13.19 16.08
N LEU A 61 22.25 -12.03 15.49
CA LEU A 61 20.87 -11.51 15.36
C LEU A 61 19.95 -12.39 14.52
N ASN A 62 20.49 -13.09 13.52
CA ASN A 62 19.72 -14.04 12.71
C ASN A 62 19.40 -15.37 13.44
N ASN A 63 19.69 -15.48 14.74
CA ASN A 63 19.35 -16.65 15.53
C ASN A 63 17.88 -16.60 15.97
N GLU A 64 17.03 -17.44 15.38
CA GLU A 64 15.59 -17.51 15.71
C GLU A 64 15.32 -17.75 17.20
N ARG A 65 16.19 -18.49 17.90
CA ARG A 65 16.03 -18.74 19.34
C ARG A 65 16.24 -17.45 20.13
N LEU A 66 17.24 -16.65 19.77
CA LEU A 66 17.49 -15.35 20.40
C LEU A 66 16.28 -14.43 20.22
N LEU A 67 15.78 -14.32 18.98
CA LEU A 67 14.62 -13.47 18.67
C LEU A 67 13.37 -13.97 19.39
N ARG A 68 13.16 -15.28 19.51
CA ARG A 68 12.07 -15.87 20.30
C ARG A 68 12.14 -15.52 21.77
N GLU A 69 13.30 -15.66 22.40
CA GLU A 69 13.50 -15.32 23.82
C GLU A 69 13.35 -13.82 24.09
N LEU A 70 13.55 -12.97 23.06
CA LEU A 70 13.32 -11.53 23.11
C LEU A 70 11.93 -11.08 22.63
N HIS A 71 11.04 -12.01 22.23
CA HIS A 71 9.72 -11.73 21.65
C HIS A 71 9.75 -10.87 20.37
N LEU A 72 10.73 -11.11 19.50
CA LEU A 72 10.97 -10.41 18.24
C LEU A 72 10.76 -11.29 16.99
N ILE A 73 10.06 -12.42 17.10
CA ILE A 73 9.91 -13.39 15.98
C ILE A 73 9.21 -12.77 14.76
N ASP A 74 8.24 -11.90 14.99
CA ASP A 74 7.43 -11.29 13.93
C ASP A 74 8.11 -10.04 13.33
N ILE A 75 9.36 -9.78 13.69
CA ILE A 75 10.11 -8.61 13.23
C ILE A 75 11.31 -9.07 12.41
N SER A 76 11.42 -8.50 11.21
CA SER A 76 12.58 -8.70 10.37
C SER A 76 13.85 -8.20 11.08
N PRO A 77 14.96 -8.97 11.11
CA PRO A 77 16.23 -8.49 11.65
C PRO A 77 16.74 -7.21 10.98
N ASN A 78 16.30 -6.93 9.76
CA ASN A 78 16.65 -5.69 9.04
C ASN A 78 15.95 -4.44 9.62
N ASP A 79 14.85 -4.62 10.34
CA ASP A 79 14.14 -3.55 11.03
C ASP A 79 14.66 -3.35 12.46
N CYS A 80 15.60 -4.17 12.91
CA CYS A 80 16.28 -4.01 14.19
C CYS A 80 17.47 -3.07 14.07
N VAL A 81 17.54 -2.11 14.98
CA VAL A 81 18.68 -1.21 15.18
C VAL A 81 19.35 -1.57 16.49
N LEU A 82 20.66 -1.77 16.45
CA LEU A 82 21.45 -2.07 17.64
C LEU A 82 22.03 -0.80 18.24
N VAL A 83 21.90 -0.67 19.55
CA VAL A 83 22.52 0.37 20.37
C VAL A 83 23.50 -0.31 21.31
N LEU A 84 24.77 0.09 21.22
CA LEU A 84 25.81 -0.38 22.15
C LEU A 84 25.67 0.40 23.47
N GLY A 85 25.44 -0.33 24.57
CA GLY A 85 25.11 0.22 25.90
C GLY A 85 26.29 0.67 26.76
N GLU A 86 27.41 1.11 26.16
CA GLU A 86 28.52 1.67 26.92
C GLU A 86 28.20 3.10 27.42
N MET A 87 29.13 3.75 28.16
CA MET A 87 28.93 5.10 28.75
C MET A 87 28.44 6.18 27.76
N ASN A 88 28.55 5.93 26.46
CA ASN A 88 27.83 6.66 25.41
C ASN A 88 27.02 5.65 24.60
N GLU A 89 25.68 5.71 24.69
CA GLU A 89 24.80 4.93 23.82
C GLU A 89 25.12 5.25 22.35
N ARG A 90 25.67 4.28 21.64
CA ARG A 90 26.03 4.43 20.22
C ARG A 90 25.13 3.54 19.37
N ILE A 91 24.36 4.16 18.47
CA ILE A 91 23.64 3.46 17.41
C ILE A 91 24.66 2.87 16.43
N LEU A 92 24.58 1.57 16.16
CA LEU A 92 25.45 0.88 15.22
C LEU A 92 24.95 1.05 13.79
N SER A 93 25.86 1.41 12.90
CA SER A 93 25.61 1.42 11.45
C SER A 93 25.53 0.00 10.88
N GLN A 94 25.04 -0.16 9.65
CA GLN A 94 25.05 -1.46 8.96
C GLN A 94 26.48 -2.01 8.79
N ASP A 95 27.47 -1.14 8.60
CA ASP A 95 28.87 -1.57 8.52
C ASP A 95 29.39 -2.04 9.87
N ASP A 96 29.00 -1.38 10.97
CA ASP A 96 29.30 -1.81 12.35
C ASP A 96 28.73 -3.21 12.63
N ILE A 97 27.46 -3.46 12.26
CA ILE A 97 26.79 -4.77 12.49
C ILE A 97 27.46 -5.89 11.67
N ARG A 98 28.12 -5.57 10.56
CA ARG A 98 28.89 -6.52 9.74
C ARG A 98 30.28 -6.82 10.31
N GLN A 99 30.75 -6.06 11.29
CA GLN A 99 32.03 -6.31 11.95
C GLN A 99 31.94 -7.51 12.90
N SER A 100 33.11 -8.05 13.26
CA SER A 100 33.24 -9.11 14.26
C SER A 100 32.95 -8.58 15.66
N ILE A 101 32.28 -9.38 16.49
CA ILE A 101 31.97 -9.08 17.89
C ILE A 101 33.25 -8.72 18.69
N GLY A 102 34.37 -9.34 18.34
CA GLY A 102 35.68 -9.09 18.93
C GLY A 102 36.12 -7.63 18.91
N ASN A 103 35.62 -6.82 17.97
CA ASN A 103 35.95 -5.39 17.87
C ASN A 103 35.32 -4.55 18.99
N TYR A 104 34.34 -5.10 19.70
CA TYR A 104 33.60 -4.44 20.77
C TYR A 104 33.93 -5.03 22.15
N VAL A 105 34.89 -5.96 22.22
CA VAL A 105 35.33 -6.53 23.50
C VAL A 105 36.19 -5.49 24.23
N ASN A 106 35.82 -5.19 25.47
CA ASN A 106 36.60 -4.29 26.31
C ASN A 106 37.80 -5.00 26.98
N ILE A 107 38.75 -4.22 27.51
CA ILE A 107 39.99 -4.72 28.12
C ILE A 107 39.71 -5.61 29.34
N ASN A 108 38.56 -5.42 29.99
CA ASN A 108 38.17 -6.14 31.20
C ASN A 108 37.40 -7.45 30.91
N ASN A 109 37.17 -7.81 29.63
CA ASN A 109 36.31 -8.93 29.22
C ASN A 109 34.90 -8.88 29.86
N GLU A 110 34.37 -7.67 30.11
CA GLU A 110 32.98 -7.55 30.53
C GLU A 110 32.04 -7.95 29.38
N PRO A 111 30.81 -8.40 29.69
CA PRO A 111 29.83 -8.71 28.66
C PRO A 111 29.57 -7.50 27.76
N ILE A 112 29.47 -7.74 26.45
CA ILE A 112 29.08 -6.70 25.49
C ILE A 112 27.56 -6.56 25.54
N HIS A 113 27.07 -5.34 25.80
CA HIS A 113 25.63 -5.08 25.88
C HIS A 113 25.10 -4.43 24.60
N PHE A 114 24.25 -5.15 23.86
CA PHE A 114 23.51 -4.63 22.72
C PHE A 114 22.03 -4.48 23.08
N ARG A 115 21.54 -3.24 23.13
CA ARG A 115 20.10 -2.97 23.19
C ARG A 115 19.53 -2.95 21.79
N ILE A 116 18.48 -3.71 21.54
CA ILE A 116 17.73 -3.71 20.30
C ILE A 116 16.65 -2.62 20.40
N SER A 117 16.53 -1.84 19.34
CA SER A 117 15.40 -0.97 19.06
C SER A 117 14.82 -1.35 17.70
N ILE A 118 13.53 -1.09 17.49
CA ILE A 118 12.86 -1.35 16.23
C ILE A 118 12.75 -0.04 15.48
N SER A 119 13.16 -0.08 14.22
CA SER A 119 12.97 1.01 13.28
C SER A 119 11.57 0.91 12.68
N ILE A 120 10.71 1.86 13.02
CA ILE A 120 9.43 2.05 12.34
C ILE A 120 9.59 3.08 11.24
N GLN A 121 9.17 2.71 10.03
CA GLN A 121 9.18 3.58 8.85
C GLN A 121 7.78 4.11 8.60
N ILE A 122 7.66 5.40 8.39
CA ILE A 122 6.38 6.09 8.16
C ILE A 122 6.54 6.92 6.90
N MET A 123 5.78 6.60 5.87
CA MET A 123 5.82 7.32 4.61
C MET A 123 4.68 8.34 4.56
N LYS A 124 4.97 9.61 4.34
CA LYS A 124 3.93 10.59 4.02
C LYS A 124 3.27 10.26 2.69
N TYR A 125 1.96 10.29 2.66
CA TYR A 125 1.20 9.87 1.48
C TYR A 125 1.42 10.77 0.26
N ASP A 126 1.38 12.09 0.46
CA ASP A 126 1.37 13.10 -0.61
C ASP A 126 2.73 13.29 -1.30
N ASN A 127 3.81 13.34 -0.52
CA ASN A 127 5.15 13.64 -1.03
C ASN A 127 6.14 12.48 -0.89
N GLN A 128 5.68 11.33 -0.38
CA GLN A 128 6.51 10.13 -0.16
C GLN A 128 7.75 10.40 0.70
N GLU A 129 7.69 11.40 1.57
CA GLU A 129 8.79 11.71 2.48
C GLU A 129 8.85 10.65 3.59
N PRO A 130 10.00 9.99 3.77
CA PRO A 130 10.18 8.99 4.81
C PRO A 130 10.45 9.65 6.16
N LEU A 131 9.74 9.17 7.17
CA LEU A 131 9.99 9.43 8.59
C LEU A 131 10.40 8.12 9.25
N GLN A 132 11.41 8.19 10.11
CA GLN A 132 11.90 7.02 10.84
C GLN A 132 11.87 7.32 12.33
N ILE A 133 11.25 6.42 13.09
CA ILE A 133 11.24 6.46 14.55
C ILE A 133 11.89 5.18 15.09
N LEU A 134 12.66 5.33 16.16
CA LEU A 134 13.30 4.19 16.84
C LEU A 134 12.55 3.92 18.14
N LEU A 135 12.01 2.71 18.26
CA LEU A 135 11.24 2.29 19.43
C LEU A 135 11.99 1.24 20.22
N SER A 136 12.10 1.44 21.53
CA SER A 136 12.68 0.44 22.44
C SER A 136 11.63 -0.51 23.04
N ASN A 137 10.34 -0.30 22.73
CA ASN A 137 9.20 -1.05 23.23
C ASN A 137 8.03 -0.97 22.23
N ARG A 138 7.32 -2.08 22.00
CA ARG A 138 6.14 -2.14 21.12
C ARG A 138 4.80 -2.05 21.84
N ASN A 139 4.78 -2.10 23.17
CA ASN A 139 3.59 -1.86 23.96
C ASN A 139 3.30 -0.35 24.08
N ILE A 140 3.18 0.30 22.91
CA ILE A 140 2.75 1.68 22.72
C ILE A 140 1.55 1.69 21.78
N THR A 141 0.72 2.72 21.87
CA THR A 141 -0.43 2.89 20.98
C THR A 141 -0.06 3.61 19.68
N ILE A 142 -0.95 3.56 18.68
CA ILE A 142 -0.80 4.39 17.48
C ILE A 142 -0.82 5.89 17.83
N GLU A 143 -1.58 6.29 18.86
CA GLU A 143 -1.54 7.65 19.39
C GLU A 143 -0.16 8.05 19.90
N ASP A 144 0.52 7.16 20.64
CA ASP A 144 1.88 7.41 21.12
C ASP A 144 2.86 7.58 19.94
N ILE A 145 2.71 6.77 18.88
CA ILE A 145 3.50 6.91 17.67
C ILE A 145 3.27 8.30 17.07
N PHE A 146 2.02 8.76 16.95
CA PHE A 146 1.72 10.11 16.45
C PHE A 146 2.43 11.22 17.22
N GLN A 147 2.44 11.14 18.54
CA GLN A 147 3.13 12.12 19.39
C GLN A 147 4.65 12.14 19.13
N LEU A 148 5.25 11.00 18.75
CA LEU A 148 6.66 10.90 18.40
C LEU A 148 7.01 11.49 17.03
N ILE A 149 6.08 11.51 16.08
CA ILE A 149 6.37 11.90 14.67
C ILE A 149 6.64 13.41 14.54
N LYS A 150 6.33 14.26 15.53
CA LYS A 150 6.55 15.73 15.50
C LYS A 150 5.96 16.45 14.26
N THR A 151 5.15 15.79 13.45
CA THR A 151 4.31 16.42 12.43
C THR A 151 3.07 17.02 13.07
N SER A 152 2.54 18.08 12.46
CA SER A 152 1.24 18.64 12.88
C SER A 152 0.14 17.62 12.63
N ILE A 153 -0.52 17.20 13.72
CA ILE A 153 -1.72 16.35 13.70
C ILE A 153 -2.88 17.07 13.00
N ASP A 154 -2.86 18.40 12.94
CA ASP A 154 -3.89 19.20 12.27
C ASP A 154 -3.92 18.94 10.75
N ILE A 155 -2.79 18.51 10.17
CA ILE A 155 -2.68 18.14 8.76
C ILE A 155 -2.80 16.63 8.60
N TYR A 156 -1.94 15.87 9.31
CA TYR A 156 -1.88 14.42 9.21
C TYR A 156 -2.58 13.76 10.38
N LYS A 157 -3.78 13.24 10.13
CA LYS A 157 -4.68 12.73 11.17
C LYS A 157 -4.69 11.22 11.31
N TYR A 158 -4.18 10.48 10.34
CA TYR A 158 -4.32 9.02 10.33
C TYR A 158 -3.03 8.29 9.97
N LEU A 159 -2.82 7.15 10.63
CA LEU A 159 -1.78 6.19 10.28
C LEU A 159 -2.48 4.98 9.68
N ALA A 160 -2.01 4.57 8.51
CA ALA A 160 -2.47 3.37 7.84
C ALA A 160 -1.40 2.27 7.89
N SER A 161 -1.83 1.02 7.98
CA SER A 161 -0.95 -0.13 7.71
C SER A 161 -0.39 0.01 6.30
N ASN A 162 0.92 -0.17 6.12
CA ASN A 162 1.47 -0.22 4.78
C ASN A 162 1.07 -1.50 4.03
N TYR A 163 0.75 -2.58 4.75
CA TYR A 163 0.37 -3.87 4.19
C TYR A 163 -1.09 -3.89 3.71
N SER A 164 -2.04 -3.52 4.56
CA SER A 164 -3.48 -3.58 4.23
C SER A 164 -4.09 -2.23 3.86
N LYS A 165 -3.34 -1.13 3.99
CA LYS A 165 -3.82 0.24 3.70
C LYS A 165 -5.02 0.68 4.55
N LYS A 166 -5.40 -0.12 5.55
CA LYS A 166 -6.43 0.22 6.54
C LYS A 166 -5.90 1.26 7.52
N ILE A 167 -6.75 2.21 7.87
CA ILE A 167 -6.49 3.17 8.95
C ILE A 167 -6.58 2.45 10.29
N LEU A 168 -5.53 2.61 11.09
CA LEU A 168 -5.39 1.99 12.41
C LEU A 168 -6.15 2.79 13.46
N ASP A 169 -6.66 2.10 14.49
CA ASP A 169 -7.27 2.78 15.64
C ASP A 169 -6.17 3.43 16.49
N TYR A 170 -6.43 4.63 17.00
CA TYR A 170 -5.52 5.33 17.91
C TYR A 170 -5.14 4.48 19.13
N ASN A 171 -6.06 3.67 19.64
CA ASN A 171 -5.85 2.81 20.80
C ASN A 171 -5.21 1.45 20.45
N GLU A 172 -5.04 1.15 19.16
CA GLU A 172 -4.42 -0.08 18.72
C GLU A 172 -2.96 -0.11 19.17
N LYS A 173 -2.52 -1.26 19.71
CA LYS A 173 -1.15 -1.42 20.18
C LYS A 173 -0.26 -1.91 19.05
N LEU A 174 0.92 -1.31 18.92
CA LEU A 174 1.90 -1.73 17.92
C LEU A 174 2.34 -3.20 18.10
N SER A 175 2.29 -3.73 19.33
CA SER A 175 2.56 -5.15 19.62
C SER A 175 1.58 -6.13 18.97
N ASN A 176 0.37 -5.67 18.62
CA ASN A 176 -0.66 -6.51 17.99
C ASN A 176 -0.53 -6.53 16.46
N LEU A 177 0.25 -5.60 15.92
CA LEU A 177 0.50 -5.49 14.48
C LEU A 177 1.72 -6.31 14.10
N ILE A 178 1.81 -6.74 12.84
CA ILE A 178 3.05 -7.32 12.30
C ILE A 178 3.89 -6.23 11.60
N ASP A 179 3.25 -5.13 11.21
CA ASP A 179 3.86 -4.08 10.42
C ASP A 179 4.88 -3.24 11.20
N THR A 180 6.01 -3.00 10.56
CA THR A 180 7.02 -1.98 10.94
C THR A 180 6.98 -0.77 10.00
N LYS A 181 6.05 -0.77 9.04
CA LYS A 181 5.91 0.25 8.01
C LYS A 181 4.48 0.77 7.97
N PHE A 182 4.34 2.08 7.99
CA PHE A 182 3.06 2.77 8.00
C PHE A 182 3.02 3.90 6.99
N ILE A 183 1.81 4.38 6.72
CA ILE A 183 1.55 5.50 5.84
C ILE A 183 0.89 6.59 6.68
N LEU A 184 1.38 7.82 6.57
CA LEU A 184 0.82 8.98 7.23
C LEU A 184 -0.13 9.69 6.26
N VAL A 185 -1.38 9.87 6.67
CA VAL A 185 -2.52 10.17 5.79
C VAL A 185 -3.36 11.34 6.34
N LYS A 186 -3.88 12.18 5.45
CA LYS A 186 -4.81 13.29 5.74
C LYS A 186 -6.27 12.82 5.76
N GLU A 187 -7.20 13.69 6.14
CA GLU A 187 -8.64 13.37 6.20
C GLU A 187 -9.27 13.17 4.81
N ASP A 188 -8.85 13.94 3.82
CA ASP A 188 -9.33 13.87 2.43
C ASP A 188 -8.74 12.69 1.65
N GLU A 189 -7.74 12.02 2.22
CA GLU A 189 -7.03 10.88 1.64
C GLU A 189 -7.55 9.52 2.15
N ILE A 190 -8.69 9.52 2.86
CA ILE A 190 -9.35 8.31 3.36
C ILE A 190 -10.73 8.07 2.75
N CYS A 191 -11.17 6.82 2.78
CA CYS A 191 -12.52 6.41 2.42
C CYS A 191 -13.10 5.49 3.49
N LEU A 192 -14.42 5.58 3.67
CA LEU A 192 -15.17 4.70 4.57
C LEU A 192 -15.79 3.57 3.78
N ILE A 193 -15.62 2.34 4.26
CA ILE A 193 -16.12 1.12 3.65
C ILE A 193 -17.09 0.43 4.59
N SER A 194 -18.21 -0.04 4.07
CA SER A 194 -19.12 -0.96 4.76
C SER A 194 -19.14 -2.28 4.02
N ILE A 195 -19.00 -3.40 4.74
CA ILE A 195 -19.13 -4.74 4.19
C ILE A 195 -20.31 -5.43 4.86
N GLU A 196 -21.42 -5.54 4.15
CA GLU A 196 -22.60 -6.29 4.61
C GLU A 196 -22.37 -7.79 4.35
N LYS A 197 -22.42 -8.61 5.40
CA LYS A 197 -22.34 -10.07 5.27
C LYS A 197 -23.75 -10.65 5.04
N SER A 198 -23.88 -11.51 4.04
CA SER A 198 -25.08 -12.33 3.83
C SER A 198 -25.40 -13.14 5.09
N LYS A 199 -26.64 -13.06 5.58
CA LYS A 199 -27.13 -13.83 6.75
C LYS A 199 -27.06 -15.36 6.55
N ASN A 200 -26.87 -15.83 5.32
CA ASN A 200 -26.94 -17.26 4.99
C ASN A 200 -25.61 -18.02 5.18
N SER A 201 -24.50 -17.35 5.54
CA SER A 201 -23.19 -17.98 5.76
C SER A 201 -22.83 -18.19 7.25
N GLN A 202 -23.79 -18.01 8.17
CA GLN A 202 -23.56 -18.23 9.60
C GLN A 202 -23.65 -19.73 9.94
N LEU A 203 -22.49 -20.37 10.10
CA LEU A 203 -22.39 -21.65 10.83
C LEU A 203 -22.00 -21.46 12.30
N ILE A 204 -21.84 -20.21 12.77
CA ILE A 204 -21.57 -19.91 14.17
C ILE A 204 -22.32 -18.62 14.53
N ASP A 205 -23.38 -18.77 15.32
CA ASP A 205 -24.00 -17.68 16.07
C ASP A 205 -22.95 -17.14 17.06
N ILE A 206 -22.51 -15.91 16.83
CA ILE A 206 -21.95 -15.09 17.90
C ILE A 206 -23.00 -14.00 18.13
N ASP A 207 -23.64 -14.07 19.29
CA ASP A 207 -24.48 -13.00 19.83
C ASP A 207 -23.68 -11.70 19.84
N ASP A 208 -23.97 -10.78 18.92
CA ASP A 208 -23.66 -9.38 19.14
C ASP A 208 -24.70 -8.48 18.48
N ASP A 209 -25.08 -7.45 19.23
CA ASP A 209 -26.28 -6.64 19.05
C ASP A 209 -26.36 -5.94 17.69
N GLY A 210 -27.16 -6.47 16.76
CA GLY A 210 -28.03 -5.69 15.87
C GLY A 210 -27.41 -4.61 14.96
N LYS A 211 -26.10 -4.57 14.75
CA LYS A 211 -25.41 -3.66 13.83
C LYS A 211 -24.46 -4.46 12.93
N ASN A 212 -25.01 -5.02 11.86
CA ASN A 212 -24.26 -5.85 10.90
C ASN A 212 -23.35 -5.06 9.94
N ASP A 213 -23.22 -3.74 10.11
CA ASP A 213 -22.35 -2.90 9.30
C ASP A 213 -21.04 -2.63 10.06
N ILE A 214 -20.00 -3.41 9.75
CA ILE A 214 -18.64 -3.09 10.19
C ILE A 214 -18.12 -2.01 9.24
N HIS A 215 -18.08 -0.76 9.73
CA HIS A 215 -17.46 0.33 9.00
C HIS A 215 -15.94 0.34 9.22
N GLN A 216 -15.18 0.33 8.13
CA GLN A 216 -13.72 0.32 8.13
C GLN A 216 -13.21 1.52 7.33
N ARG A 217 -12.11 2.12 7.76
CA ARG A 217 -11.46 3.23 7.04
C ARG A 217 -10.22 2.71 6.32
N PHE A 218 -10.07 3.08 5.06
CA PHE A 218 -8.91 2.77 4.24
C PHE A 218 -8.38 4.03 3.56
N THR A 219 -7.13 4.02 3.11
CA THR A 219 -6.64 5.07 2.21
C THR A 219 -7.36 5.00 0.85
N ILE A 220 -7.51 6.12 0.15
CA ILE A 220 -8.20 6.15 -1.16
C ILE A 220 -7.48 5.33 -2.24
N PHE A 221 -6.17 5.10 -2.14
CA PHE A 221 -5.44 4.20 -3.06
C PHE A 221 -5.37 2.74 -2.60
N ALA A 222 -6.00 2.39 -1.48
CA ALA A 222 -6.21 0.98 -1.18
C ALA A 222 -6.95 0.32 -2.36
N THR A 223 -6.61 -0.93 -2.63
CA THR A 223 -7.25 -1.72 -3.67
C THR A 223 -8.32 -2.63 -3.07
N ILE A 224 -9.21 -3.15 -3.91
CA ILE A 224 -10.16 -4.20 -3.50
C ILE A 224 -9.40 -5.40 -2.89
N GLY A 225 -8.24 -5.75 -3.45
CA GLY A 225 -7.34 -6.78 -2.93
C GLY A 225 -6.84 -6.52 -1.51
N ASP A 226 -6.66 -5.26 -1.12
CA ASP A 226 -6.26 -4.91 0.25
C ASP A 226 -7.41 -5.15 1.25
N ILE A 227 -8.66 -4.92 0.83
CA ILE A 227 -9.85 -5.24 1.64
C ILE A 227 -9.98 -6.75 1.86
N TYR A 228 -9.82 -7.55 0.80
CA TYR A 228 -9.83 -9.01 0.90
C TYR A 228 -8.79 -9.50 1.92
N ARG A 229 -7.58 -8.94 1.86
CA ARG A 229 -6.46 -9.33 2.73
C ARG A 229 -6.70 -8.97 4.19
N GLU A 230 -7.16 -7.75 4.46
CA GLU A 230 -7.49 -7.28 5.81
C GLU A 230 -8.59 -8.12 6.46
N ASN A 231 -9.63 -8.45 5.69
CA ASN A 231 -10.79 -9.17 6.19
C ASN A 231 -10.66 -10.69 6.09
N GLN A 232 -9.50 -11.19 5.63
CA GLN A 232 -9.22 -12.63 5.41
C GLN A 232 -10.32 -13.32 4.59
N ILE A 233 -10.83 -12.61 3.57
CA ILE A 233 -11.88 -13.12 2.69
C ILE A 233 -11.22 -14.03 1.65
N ASP A 234 -11.77 -15.23 1.49
CA ASP A 234 -11.31 -16.20 0.50
C ASP A 234 -11.82 -15.83 -0.90
N ILE A 235 -10.94 -15.26 -1.71
CA ILE A 235 -11.24 -14.77 -3.07
C ILE A 235 -11.70 -15.88 -4.03
N ASP A 236 -11.38 -17.15 -3.74
CA ASP A 236 -11.79 -18.27 -4.59
C ASP A 236 -13.28 -18.63 -4.39
N HIS A 237 -13.84 -18.24 -3.25
CA HIS A 237 -15.20 -18.61 -2.84
C HIS A 237 -16.12 -17.42 -2.59
N GLN A 238 -15.58 -16.25 -2.27
CA GLN A 238 -16.35 -15.09 -1.87
C GLN A 238 -15.89 -13.84 -2.61
N ASN A 239 -16.86 -12.98 -2.95
CA ASN A 239 -16.62 -11.77 -3.69
C ASN A 239 -17.31 -10.55 -3.07
N LEU A 240 -16.69 -9.38 -3.23
CA LEU A 240 -17.22 -8.09 -2.81
C LEU A 240 -18.09 -7.50 -3.93
N LEU A 241 -19.41 -7.60 -3.78
CA LEU A 241 -20.38 -7.02 -4.69
C LEU A 241 -20.60 -5.53 -4.36
N TYR A 242 -20.17 -4.63 -5.23
CA TYR A 242 -20.37 -3.20 -5.05
C TYR A 242 -21.79 -2.79 -5.41
N ASP A 243 -22.48 -2.12 -4.48
CA ASP A 243 -23.84 -1.55 -4.64
C ASP A 243 -24.88 -2.51 -5.29
N LYS A 244 -24.73 -3.81 -5.02
CA LYS A 244 -25.57 -4.90 -5.60
C LYS A 244 -25.50 -5.05 -7.12
N ASP A 245 -24.45 -4.53 -7.73
CA ASP A 245 -24.41 -4.31 -9.17
C ASP A 245 -23.30 -5.11 -9.86
N PHE A 246 -22.05 -4.93 -9.43
CA PHE A 246 -20.90 -5.61 -10.01
C PHE A 246 -19.81 -5.96 -8.99
N VAL A 247 -18.99 -6.96 -9.32
CA VAL A 247 -17.80 -7.36 -8.55
C VAL A 247 -16.56 -6.79 -9.24
N PRO A 248 -15.93 -5.73 -8.70
CA PRO A 248 -14.68 -5.20 -9.25
C PRO A 248 -13.54 -6.21 -9.12
N SER A 249 -12.56 -6.14 -10.01
CA SER A 249 -11.32 -6.88 -9.85
C SER A 249 -10.47 -6.37 -8.69
N THR A 250 -9.55 -7.21 -8.22
CA THR A 250 -8.74 -6.97 -7.01
C THR A 250 -7.83 -5.76 -7.10
N GLU A 251 -7.41 -5.37 -8.30
CA GLU A 251 -6.48 -4.27 -8.55
C GLU A 251 -7.16 -2.89 -8.60
N ILE A 252 -8.50 -2.84 -8.61
CA ILE A 252 -9.24 -1.59 -8.63
C ILE A 252 -8.99 -0.82 -7.33
N GLN A 253 -8.68 0.46 -7.45
CA GLN A 253 -8.43 1.36 -6.31
C GLN A 253 -9.74 1.99 -5.80
N LEU A 254 -9.78 2.33 -4.52
CA LEU A 254 -10.99 2.86 -3.88
C LEU A 254 -11.37 4.27 -4.30
N ILE A 255 -10.40 5.06 -4.77
CA ILE A 255 -10.62 6.39 -5.35
C ILE A 255 -11.59 6.34 -6.54
N CYS A 256 -11.70 5.20 -7.24
CA CYS A 256 -12.67 5.00 -8.31
C CYS A 256 -14.12 5.03 -7.82
N PHE A 257 -14.38 4.86 -6.52
CA PHE A 257 -15.74 4.86 -5.95
C PHE A 257 -16.02 6.10 -5.09
N SER A 258 -14.98 6.82 -4.66
CA SER A 258 -15.09 7.88 -3.65
C SER A 258 -15.84 9.13 -4.12
N SER A 259 -15.91 9.39 -5.43
CA SER A 259 -16.65 10.55 -5.97
C SER A 259 -18.18 10.39 -5.94
N ILE A 260 -18.69 9.19 -5.66
CA ILE A 260 -20.13 8.88 -5.77
C ILE A 260 -20.80 8.87 -4.40
N SER A 261 -20.10 8.42 -3.37
CA SER A 261 -20.66 8.24 -2.04
C SER A 261 -19.62 8.49 -0.96
N SER A 262 -20.06 9.05 0.17
CA SER A 262 -19.24 9.18 1.37
C SER A 262 -18.88 7.85 2.01
N ILE A 263 -19.64 6.78 1.69
CA ILE A 263 -19.39 5.41 2.15
C ILE A 263 -19.47 4.46 0.95
N ILE A 264 -18.39 3.72 0.71
CA ILE A 264 -18.32 2.66 -0.29
C ILE A 264 -18.95 1.41 0.32
N ARG A 265 -20.00 0.87 -0.29
CA ARG A 265 -20.75 -0.26 0.25
C ARG A 265 -20.52 -1.52 -0.59
N PHE A 266 -20.07 -2.57 0.07
CA PHE A 266 -19.94 -3.90 -0.51
C PHE A 266 -20.86 -4.88 0.21
N ASN A 267 -21.41 -5.81 -0.55
CA ASN A 267 -22.10 -6.98 -0.02
C ASN A 267 -21.22 -8.20 -0.29
N LEU A 268 -20.92 -8.97 0.74
CA LEU A 268 -20.18 -10.22 0.58
C LEU A 268 -21.12 -11.28 0.00
N ILE A 269 -20.78 -11.78 -1.19
CA ILE A 269 -21.52 -12.85 -1.87
C ILE A 269 -20.67 -14.11 -1.99
N ASP A 270 -21.33 -15.26 -1.98
CA ASP A 270 -20.70 -16.54 -2.26
C ASP A 270 -20.71 -16.81 -3.76
N GLY A 271 -19.56 -17.17 -4.32
CA GLY A 271 -19.35 -17.26 -5.76
C GLY A 271 -19.21 -15.89 -6.43
N ASN A 272 -19.21 -15.88 -7.76
CA ASN A 272 -19.04 -14.69 -8.57
C ASN A 272 -20.25 -14.48 -9.50
N LEU A 273 -20.38 -13.28 -10.04
CA LEU A 273 -21.39 -12.98 -11.05
C LEU A 273 -21.04 -13.66 -12.39
N PRO A 274 -22.04 -14.06 -13.20
CA PRO A 274 -21.87 -15.02 -14.28
C PRO A 274 -21.08 -14.48 -15.49
N VAL A 275 -21.05 -13.16 -15.68
CA VAL A 275 -20.40 -12.56 -16.85
C VAL A 275 -19.19 -11.76 -16.41
N THR A 276 -18.05 -12.04 -17.03
CA THR A 276 -16.83 -11.26 -16.92
C THR A 276 -16.82 -10.19 -18.01
N VAL A 277 -16.80 -8.91 -17.64
CA VAL A 277 -16.66 -7.81 -18.57
C VAL A 277 -15.24 -7.26 -18.54
N ILE A 278 -14.66 -7.08 -19.72
CA ILE A 278 -13.37 -6.42 -19.90
C ILE A 278 -13.59 -5.19 -20.76
N ILE A 279 -13.20 -4.01 -20.28
CA ILE A 279 -13.30 -2.77 -21.05
C ILE A 279 -11.90 -2.21 -21.23
N ILE A 280 -11.51 -1.97 -22.48
CA ILE A 280 -10.22 -1.38 -22.84
C ILE A 280 -10.45 0.08 -23.19
N ASN A 281 -9.75 0.99 -22.52
CA ASN A 281 -9.72 2.39 -22.90
C ASN A 281 -8.65 2.59 -23.99
N ASN A 282 -9.10 2.87 -25.22
CA ASN A 282 -8.22 2.97 -26.38
C ASN A 282 -7.24 4.15 -26.31
N GLN A 283 -7.52 5.17 -25.48
CA GLN A 283 -6.65 6.35 -25.39
C GLN A 283 -5.40 6.11 -24.55
N ASN A 284 -5.50 5.33 -23.47
CA ASN A 284 -4.39 5.09 -22.54
C ASN A 284 -3.96 3.62 -22.46
N ASN A 285 -4.61 2.75 -23.25
CA ASN A 285 -4.39 1.31 -23.27
C ASN A 285 -4.52 0.62 -21.89
N LYS A 286 -5.23 1.27 -20.95
CA LYS A 286 -5.60 0.65 -19.67
C LYS A 286 -6.85 -0.19 -19.88
N SER A 287 -6.93 -1.31 -19.18
CA SER A 287 -8.11 -2.16 -19.15
C SER A 287 -8.64 -2.28 -17.73
N ILE A 288 -9.96 -2.30 -17.60
CA ILE A 288 -10.65 -2.66 -16.36
C ILE A 288 -11.35 -4.00 -16.56
N LYS A 289 -11.46 -4.76 -15.47
CA LYS A 289 -12.15 -6.04 -15.44
C LYS A 289 -13.11 -6.06 -14.25
N PHE A 290 -14.32 -6.55 -14.46
CA PHE A 290 -15.28 -6.78 -13.40
C PHE A 290 -16.26 -7.87 -13.80
N HIS A 291 -17.04 -8.36 -12.83
CA HIS A 291 -18.08 -9.36 -13.08
C HIS A 291 -19.46 -8.74 -12.83
N CYS A 292 -20.45 -9.09 -13.64
CA CYS A 292 -21.80 -8.56 -13.54
C CYS A 292 -22.87 -9.59 -13.96
N SER A 293 -24.13 -9.23 -13.76
CA SER A 293 -25.30 -9.99 -14.26
C SER A 293 -25.46 -9.84 -15.78
N LEU A 294 -26.05 -10.84 -16.44
CA LEU A 294 -26.48 -10.76 -17.84
C LEU A 294 -27.51 -9.64 -18.09
N THR A 295 -28.28 -9.26 -17.07
CA THR A 295 -29.27 -8.19 -17.15
C THR A 295 -28.67 -6.79 -17.13
N MET A 296 -27.34 -6.67 -17.04
CA MET A 296 -26.65 -5.39 -17.03
C MET A 296 -26.82 -4.68 -18.38
N THR A 297 -27.26 -3.43 -18.37
CA THR A 297 -27.45 -2.64 -19.60
C THR A 297 -26.14 -2.00 -20.07
N VAL A 298 -26.04 -1.72 -21.37
CA VAL A 298 -24.92 -0.98 -21.98
C VAL A 298 -24.74 0.36 -21.29
N LYS A 299 -25.83 1.09 -21.02
CA LYS A 299 -25.79 2.36 -20.28
C LYS A 299 -25.13 2.20 -18.93
N ARG A 300 -25.48 1.15 -18.17
CA ARG A 300 -24.90 0.93 -16.84
C ARG A 300 -23.44 0.49 -16.92
N LEU A 301 -23.08 -0.38 -17.87
CA LEU A 301 -21.68 -0.74 -18.15
C LEU A 301 -20.84 0.48 -18.48
N PHE A 302 -21.39 1.40 -19.26
CA PHE A 302 -20.73 2.64 -19.62
C PHE A 302 -20.47 3.52 -18.39
N PHE A 303 -21.45 3.68 -17.50
CA PHE A 303 -21.25 4.40 -16.23
C PHE A 303 -20.19 3.75 -15.35
N ILE A 304 -20.22 2.41 -15.21
CA ILE A 304 -19.20 1.66 -14.46
C ILE A 304 -17.82 1.89 -15.09
N ALA A 305 -17.72 1.85 -16.42
CA ALA A 305 -16.47 2.08 -17.13
C ALA A 305 -15.90 3.47 -16.82
N CYS A 306 -16.71 4.51 -17.00
CA CYS A 306 -16.29 5.88 -16.71
C CYS A 306 -15.86 6.04 -15.25
N GLN A 307 -16.64 5.48 -14.32
CA GLN A 307 -16.30 5.49 -12.89
C GLN A 307 -14.94 4.84 -12.61
N LEU A 308 -14.73 3.62 -13.11
CA LEU A 308 -13.48 2.87 -12.85
C LEU A 308 -12.26 3.46 -13.57
N PHE A 309 -12.46 4.10 -14.71
CA PHE A 309 -11.41 4.86 -15.40
C PHE A 309 -11.22 6.29 -14.84
N GLY A 310 -12.04 6.74 -13.90
CA GLY A 310 -11.97 8.09 -13.32
C GLY A 310 -12.37 9.21 -14.28
N LEU A 311 -13.20 8.91 -15.28
CA LEU A 311 -13.69 9.87 -16.28
C LEU A 311 -14.94 10.58 -15.74
N ASN A 312 -14.91 11.91 -15.61
CA ASN A 312 -16.07 12.67 -15.15
C ASN A 312 -16.97 13.13 -16.30
N ASN A 313 -16.39 13.42 -17.47
CA ASN A 313 -17.16 13.88 -18.63
C ASN A 313 -17.52 12.73 -19.56
N ASN A 314 -18.61 12.05 -19.20
CA ASN A 314 -19.08 10.86 -19.90
C ASN A 314 -19.68 11.19 -21.28
N ASN A 315 -19.95 12.46 -21.59
CA ASN A 315 -20.66 12.81 -22.82
C ASN A 315 -19.87 12.47 -24.09
N TYR A 316 -18.54 12.45 -24.00
CA TYR A 316 -17.64 12.21 -25.14
C TYR A 316 -17.21 10.77 -25.31
N TYR A 317 -17.72 9.84 -24.50
CA TYR A 317 -17.30 8.45 -24.59
C TYR A 317 -18.46 7.54 -24.95
N ARG A 318 -18.16 6.47 -25.68
CA ARG A 318 -19.12 5.40 -26.02
C ARG A 318 -18.45 4.04 -25.90
N LEU A 319 -19.26 3.03 -25.64
CA LEU A 319 -18.82 1.64 -25.71
C LEU A 319 -18.96 1.12 -27.14
N MET A 320 -17.95 0.38 -27.56
CA MET A 320 -17.91 -0.32 -28.84
C MET A 320 -17.70 -1.81 -28.59
N HIS A 321 -18.46 -2.65 -29.29
CA HIS A 321 -18.36 -4.10 -29.24
C HIS A 321 -18.23 -4.65 -30.66
N ILE A 322 -17.14 -5.38 -30.95
CA ILE A 322 -16.85 -5.97 -32.27
C ILE A 322 -17.06 -4.93 -33.41
N ASP A 323 -16.36 -3.80 -33.30
CA ASP A 323 -16.41 -2.69 -34.26
C ASP A 323 -17.79 -2.06 -34.49
N CYS A 324 -18.76 -2.33 -33.61
CA CYS A 324 -20.10 -1.73 -33.61
C CYS A 324 -20.27 -0.80 -32.41
N LEU A 325 -20.70 0.44 -32.67
CA LEU A 325 -21.05 1.39 -31.61
C LEU A 325 -22.35 0.99 -30.95
N LEU A 326 -22.35 0.98 -29.62
CA LEU A 326 -23.54 0.68 -28.82
C LEU A 326 -24.19 2.00 -28.42
N ASP A 327 -25.16 2.43 -29.23
CA ASP A 327 -25.90 3.68 -29.04
C ASP A 327 -27.28 3.48 -28.37
N ASP A 328 -27.71 2.22 -28.20
CA ASP A 328 -28.94 1.89 -27.47
C ASP A 328 -28.63 1.59 -26.01
N ASP A 329 -29.04 2.51 -25.14
CA ASP A 329 -28.82 2.50 -23.70
C ASP A 329 -29.52 1.31 -22.99
N GLU A 330 -30.59 0.77 -23.56
CA GLU A 330 -31.45 -0.24 -22.92
C GLU A 330 -31.04 -1.67 -23.28
N VAL A 331 -30.16 -1.85 -24.27
CA VAL A 331 -29.61 -3.17 -24.63
C VAL A 331 -28.88 -3.77 -23.43
N SER A 332 -29.22 -5.00 -23.07
CA SER A 332 -28.55 -5.76 -22.01
C SER A 332 -27.45 -6.66 -22.56
N LEU A 333 -26.58 -7.19 -21.67
CA LEU A 333 -25.60 -8.20 -22.07
C LEU A 333 -26.26 -9.47 -22.61
N ASP A 334 -27.45 -9.83 -22.09
CA ASP A 334 -28.25 -10.96 -22.58
C ASP A 334 -28.71 -10.76 -24.04
N ASP A 335 -29.02 -9.52 -24.43
CA ASP A 335 -29.40 -9.15 -25.81
C ASP A 335 -28.19 -9.17 -26.76
N ILE A 336 -26.98 -8.91 -26.25
CA ILE A 336 -25.73 -8.95 -27.02
C ILE A 336 -25.30 -10.39 -27.27
N ASP A 337 -25.12 -11.16 -26.19
CA ASP A 337 -24.80 -12.59 -26.25
C ASP A 337 -25.10 -13.28 -24.91
N SER A 338 -26.25 -13.96 -24.84
CA SER A 338 -26.70 -14.74 -23.67
C SER A 338 -25.85 -15.99 -23.35
N THR A 339 -24.92 -16.37 -24.25
CA THR A 339 -24.11 -17.58 -24.09
C THR A 339 -22.68 -17.29 -23.63
N MET A 340 -22.21 -16.05 -23.77
CA MET A 340 -20.86 -15.67 -23.38
C MET A 340 -20.76 -15.39 -21.88
N ASN A 341 -19.79 -16.04 -21.24
CA ASN A 341 -19.38 -15.75 -19.86
C ASN A 341 -18.29 -14.68 -19.78
N GLN A 342 -17.77 -14.23 -20.93
CA GLN A 342 -16.77 -13.17 -21.01
C GLN A 342 -17.04 -12.30 -22.25
N ILE A 343 -17.18 -11.00 -22.05
CA ILE A 343 -17.47 -10.02 -23.10
C ILE A 343 -16.47 -8.87 -23.02
N GLN A 344 -15.94 -8.45 -24.17
CA GLN A 344 -14.94 -7.40 -24.26
C GLN A 344 -15.49 -6.18 -25.01
N PHE A 345 -15.37 -5.01 -24.40
CA PHE A 345 -15.72 -3.72 -25.00
C PHE A 345 -14.48 -2.84 -25.16
N GLN A 346 -14.59 -1.88 -26.07
CA GLN A 346 -13.67 -0.75 -26.16
C GLN A 346 -14.41 0.52 -25.74
N LEU A 347 -13.80 1.28 -24.85
CA LEU A 347 -14.24 2.63 -24.54
C LEU A 347 -13.54 3.59 -25.51
N ILE A 348 -14.30 4.20 -26.39
CA ILE A 348 -13.78 5.14 -27.38
C ILE A 348 -14.27 6.55 -27.08
N SER A 349 -13.43 7.55 -27.41
CA SER A 349 -13.89 8.92 -27.44
C SER A 349 -14.50 9.25 -28.79
N ILE A 350 -15.67 9.87 -28.78
CA ILE A 350 -16.38 10.42 -29.93
C ILE A 350 -16.21 11.95 -30.03
N ALA A 351 -15.35 12.56 -29.20
CA ALA A 351 -15.09 13.99 -29.30
C ALA A 351 -14.41 14.34 -30.62
N SER A 352 -14.84 15.45 -31.21
CA SER A 352 -14.18 16.04 -32.38
C SER A 352 -12.86 16.73 -32.04
N ILE A 353 -12.66 17.06 -30.76
CA ILE A 353 -11.54 17.88 -30.26
C ILE A 353 -10.94 17.21 -29.04
N ASN A 354 -9.62 17.18 -28.98
CA ASN A 354 -8.89 16.72 -27.81
C ASN A 354 -7.94 17.81 -27.30
N SER A 355 -7.75 17.88 -26.00
CA SER A 355 -6.69 18.63 -25.34
C SER A 355 -5.57 17.67 -24.99
N SER A 356 -4.34 17.92 -25.45
CA SER A 356 -3.16 17.13 -25.13
C SER A 356 -2.30 17.91 -24.15
N ILE A 357 -2.38 17.57 -22.86
CA ILE A 357 -1.76 18.29 -21.76
C ILE A 357 -0.47 17.58 -21.34
N ARG A 358 0.67 18.28 -21.46
CA ARG A 358 1.95 17.82 -20.92
C ARG A 358 2.14 18.31 -19.49
N TYR A 359 2.55 17.41 -18.60
CA TYR A 359 2.96 17.71 -17.23
C TYR A 359 4.13 16.82 -16.86
N ASP A 360 5.28 17.41 -16.53
CA ASP A 360 6.57 16.71 -16.39
C ASP A 360 6.83 15.75 -17.58
N ASP A 361 7.08 14.47 -17.30
CA ASP A 361 7.34 13.42 -18.29
C ASP A 361 6.05 12.72 -18.78
N GLN A 362 4.87 13.21 -18.41
CA GLN A 362 3.58 12.61 -18.74
C GLN A 362 2.79 13.46 -19.73
N THR A 363 1.98 12.80 -20.55
CA THR A 363 1.01 13.46 -21.43
C THR A 363 -0.37 12.85 -21.21
N ILE A 364 -1.33 13.70 -20.89
CA ILE A 364 -2.73 13.34 -20.71
C ILE A 364 -3.52 13.89 -21.89
N VAL A 365 -4.38 13.06 -22.47
CA VAL A 365 -5.28 13.48 -23.55
C VAL A 365 -6.70 13.49 -23.00
N LEU A 366 -7.35 14.66 -23.05
CA LEU A 366 -8.72 14.85 -22.61
C LEU A 366 -9.60 15.18 -23.81
N PRO A 367 -10.73 14.48 -24.01
CA PRO A 367 -11.71 14.90 -24.99
C PRO A 367 -12.44 16.16 -24.54
N CYS A 368 -12.71 17.04 -25.50
CA CYS A 368 -13.32 18.35 -25.27
C CYS A 368 -14.38 18.66 -26.32
N SER A 369 -15.17 19.71 -26.04
CA SER A 369 -15.96 20.44 -27.02
C SER A 369 -15.55 21.90 -27.02
N ASP A 370 -16.04 22.66 -27.99
CA ASP A 370 -15.80 24.11 -28.09
C ASP A 370 -16.10 24.86 -26.78
N ASN A 371 -17.16 24.45 -26.07
CA ASN A 371 -17.58 25.07 -24.81
C ASN A 371 -16.82 24.58 -23.57
N THR A 372 -15.86 23.66 -23.69
CA THR A 372 -15.10 23.16 -22.54
C THR A 372 -14.19 24.25 -22.02
N LEU A 373 -14.29 24.57 -20.72
CA LEU A 373 -13.49 25.61 -20.08
C LEU A 373 -12.09 25.11 -19.70
N ALA A 374 -11.10 26.01 -19.72
CA ALA A 374 -9.74 25.71 -19.28
C ALA A 374 -9.69 25.23 -17.82
N ALA A 375 -10.54 25.79 -16.94
CA ALA A 375 -10.68 25.33 -15.56
C ALA A 375 -11.00 23.83 -15.47
N THR A 376 -11.91 23.35 -16.32
CA THR A 376 -12.31 21.94 -16.40
C THR A 376 -11.16 21.07 -16.89
N ILE A 377 -10.38 21.54 -17.87
CA ILE A 377 -9.20 20.82 -18.38
C ILE A 377 -8.17 20.65 -17.26
N ILE A 378 -7.88 21.71 -16.50
CA ILE A 378 -6.96 21.64 -15.35
C ILE A 378 -7.51 20.64 -14.32
N GLU A 379 -8.77 20.77 -13.94
CA GLU A 379 -9.39 19.91 -12.92
C GLU A 379 -9.31 18.42 -13.29
N GLU A 380 -9.71 18.06 -14.51
CA GLU A 380 -9.66 16.69 -15.01
C GLU A 380 -8.22 16.17 -15.12
N THR A 381 -7.27 17.03 -15.53
CA THR A 381 -5.86 16.67 -15.62
C THR A 381 -5.28 16.37 -14.24
N LEU A 382 -5.52 17.24 -13.25
CA LEU A 382 -5.07 17.03 -11.88
C LEU A 382 -5.64 15.74 -11.29
N LYS A 383 -6.92 15.44 -11.59
CA LYS A 383 -7.55 14.19 -11.17
C LYS A 383 -6.86 12.96 -11.76
N GLN A 384 -6.53 12.98 -13.06
CA GLN A 384 -5.80 11.88 -13.71
C GLN A 384 -4.33 11.76 -13.23
N LEU A 385 -3.72 12.87 -12.83
CA LEU A 385 -2.39 12.90 -12.19
C LEU A 385 -2.43 12.55 -10.70
N HIS A 386 -3.62 12.33 -10.13
CA HIS A 386 -3.81 12.11 -8.70
C HIS A 386 -3.31 13.25 -7.81
N ILE A 387 -3.34 14.48 -8.32
CA ILE A 387 -3.01 15.70 -7.58
C ILE A 387 -4.28 16.21 -6.88
N PRO A 388 -4.24 16.57 -5.58
CA PRO A 388 -5.40 17.08 -4.86
C PRO A 388 -6.05 18.29 -5.55
N GLN A 389 -7.37 18.25 -5.72
CA GLN A 389 -8.11 19.32 -6.41
C GLN A 389 -8.07 20.67 -5.69
N GLU A 390 -7.81 20.68 -4.38
CA GLU A 390 -7.60 21.90 -3.61
C GLU A 390 -6.44 22.74 -4.17
N ASN A 391 -5.47 22.08 -4.81
CA ASN A 391 -4.34 22.73 -5.48
C ASN A 391 -4.70 23.29 -6.87
N HIS A 392 -5.94 23.23 -7.34
CA HIS A 392 -6.32 23.75 -8.66
C HIS A 392 -5.84 25.19 -8.91
N HIS A 393 -5.96 26.05 -7.89
CA HIS A 393 -5.61 27.46 -7.97
C HIS A 393 -4.11 27.74 -8.19
N ILE A 394 -3.22 26.80 -7.84
CA ILE A 394 -1.77 26.93 -8.01
C ILE A 394 -1.28 26.40 -9.36
N TYR A 395 -2.16 25.89 -10.21
CA TYR A 395 -1.80 25.47 -11.57
C TYR A 395 -2.36 26.43 -12.62
N GLU A 396 -1.68 26.51 -13.76
CA GLU A 396 -2.15 27.21 -14.95
C GLU A 396 -1.86 26.40 -16.21
N LEU A 397 -2.69 26.65 -17.22
CA LEU A 397 -2.60 26.00 -18.52
C LEU A 397 -1.94 26.95 -19.52
N ILE A 398 -0.93 26.48 -20.23
CA ILE A 398 -0.25 27.21 -21.30
C ILE A 398 -0.59 26.54 -22.63
N ALA A 399 -1.18 27.28 -23.56
CA ALA A 399 -1.35 26.81 -24.94
C ALA A 399 0.00 26.82 -25.66
N LEU A 400 0.32 25.71 -26.33
CA LEU A 400 1.54 25.53 -27.09
C LEU A 400 1.28 25.76 -28.58
N ALA A 401 0.87 26.97 -28.93
CA ALA A 401 0.75 27.44 -30.31
C ALA A 401 2.14 27.86 -30.85
N ASP A 402 2.19 28.86 -31.74
CA ASP A 402 3.47 29.43 -32.21
C ASP A 402 4.22 30.16 -31.08
N ASP A 403 3.48 30.78 -30.16
CA ASP A 403 3.98 31.37 -28.91
C ASP A 403 3.35 30.67 -27.69
N ARG A 404 4.04 30.71 -26.55
CA ARG A 404 3.51 30.22 -25.27
C ARG A 404 2.53 31.25 -24.70
N THR A 405 1.24 30.91 -24.66
CA THR A 405 0.20 31.79 -24.15
C THR A 405 -0.46 31.18 -22.91
N THR A 406 -0.44 31.89 -21.79
CA THR A 406 -1.18 31.50 -20.59
C THR A 406 -2.68 31.64 -20.85
N ILE A 407 -3.45 30.60 -20.53
CA ILE A 407 -4.88 30.53 -20.73
C ILE A 407 -5.60 30.84 -19.41
N GLU A 408 -6.51 31.80 -19.44
CA GLU A 408 -7.34 32.13 -18.28
C GLU A 408 -8.36 31.02 -18.03
N SER A 409 -8.65 30.74 -16.76
CA SER A 409 -9.45 29.57 -16.35
C SER A 409 -10.88 29.57 -16.89
N ASP A 410 -11.44 30.74 -17.20
CA ASP A 410 -12.79 30.95 -17.75
C ASP A 410 -12.83 30.97 -19.29
N MET A 411 -11.68 30.87 -19.98
CA MET A 411 -11.65 30.72 -21.43
C MET A 411 -12.15 29.34 -21.84
N SER A 412 -12.93 29.31 -22.93
CA SER A 412 -13.37 28.08 -23.58
C SER A 412 -12.37 27.61 -24.63
N ILE A 413 -12.50 26.35 -25.07
CA ILE A 413 -11.72 25.84 -26.21
C ILE A 413 -11.97 26.67 -27.48
N GLU A 414 -13.18 27.18 -27.70
CA GLU A 414 -13.49 28.09 -28.80
C GLU A 414 -12.65 29.38 -28.77
N ASP A 415 -12.43 29.94 -27.58
CA ASP A 415 -11.59 31.13 -27.40
C ASP A 415 -10.12 30.81 -27.67
N VAL A 416 -9.66 29.66 -27.16
CA VAL A 416 -8.28 29.17 -27.37
C VAL A 416 -8.03 28.86 -28.85
N TYR A 417 -9.02 28.41 -29.59
CA TYR A 417 -8.91 28.09 -31.01
C TYR A 417 -8.41 29.27 -31.86
N GLN A 418 -8.73 30.50 -31.46
CA GLN A 418 -8.29 31.71 -32.17
C GLN A 418 -6.75 31.87 -32.17
N LEU A 419 -6.06 31.18 -31.26
CA LEU A 419 -4.60 31.16 -31.19
C LEU A 419 -3.96 30.20 -32.21
N PHE A 420 -4.74 29.29 -32.82
CA PHE A 420 -4.25 28.26 -33.73
C PHE A 420 -4.74 28.50 -35.16
N PRO A 421 -3.85 28.82 -36.12
CA PRO A 421 -4.27 29.15 -37.49
C PRO A 421 -4.91 27.99 -38.25
N SER A 422 -4.65 26.75 -37.85
CA SER A 422 -5.08 25.53 -38.54
C SER A 422 -6.24 24.78 -37.89
N HIS A 423 -6.84 25.29 -36.80
CA HIS A 423 -7.93 24.63 -36.05
C HIS A 423 -7.68 23.13 -35.82
N PRO A 424 -6.65 22.77 -35.05
CA PRO A 424 -6.27 21.38 -34.89
C PRO A 424 -7.36 20.58 -34.17
N THR A 425 -7.50 19.30 -34.52
CA THR A 425 -8.34 18.34 -33.77
C THR A 425 -7.72 17.96 -32.44
N THR A 426 -6.47 18.37 -32.17
CA THR A 426 -5.79 18.20 -30.89
C THR A 426 -5.05 19.47 -30.53
N ILE A 427 -5.47 20.11 -29.44
CA ILE A 427 -4.89 21.35 -28.95
C ILE A 427 -3.81 20.99 -27.91
N PRO A 428 -2.54 21.35 -28.16
CA PRO A 428 -1.46 21.05 -27.23
C PRO A 428 -1.40 22.08 -26.11
N PHE A 429 -1.33 21.58 -24.88
CA PHE A 429 -1.16 22.38 -23.67
C PHE A 429 0.02 21.90 -22.84
N GLU A 430 0.53 22.78 -21.99
CA GLU A 430 1.41 22.46 -20.89
C GLU A 430 0.77 22.92 -19.58
N LEU A 431 0.66 22.01 -18.61
CA LEU A 431 0.23 22.35 -17.27
C LEU A 431 1.47 22.71 -16.45
N ILE A 432 1.47 23.87 -15.81
CA ILE A 432 2.59 24.29 -14.95
C ILE A 432 2.08 24.72 -13.57
N LYS A 433 2.92 24.54 -12.56
CA LYS A 433 2.70 25.11 -11.23
C LYS A 433 3.09 26.59 -11.29
N LYS A 434 2.21 27.48 -10.83
CA LYS A 434 2.50 28.90 -10.69
C LYS A 434 3.69 29.06 -9.76
N ASN A 435 4.72 29.79 -10.21
CA ASN A 435 5.80 30.20 -9.32
C ASN A 435 5.26 31.32 -8.42
N GLU A 436 5.25 31.08 -7.11
CA GLU A 436 5.00 32.14 -6.11
C GLU A 436 6.16 33.14 -6.03
#